data_AF-A0A842MYQ0-F1
#
_entry.id   AF-A0A842MYQ0-F1
#
_cell.length_a   1.000
_cell.length_b   1.000
_cell.length_c   1.000
_cell.angle_alpha   90.00
_cell.angle_beta   90.00
_cell.angle_gamma   90.00
#
_symmetry.space_group_name_H-M   'P 1'
#
loop_
_entity.id
_entity.type
_entity.pdbx_description
1 polymer ?
#
loop_
_entity_poly.entity_id
_entity_poly.type
_entity_poly.pdbx_seq_one_letter_code
_entity_poly.pdbx_strand_id
1 'polypeptide(L)'
;MGEEKRSRHSSKDAAEVAEIFETLSSKIPEMLNGVLSSLFSVEAASNMGKAVSEFRKNLIEGGIPEEEAMEMTREYLGTLTSWSKMMREVRVSK
;
A
#
# COMPACT_ATOMS: atom_id res chain seq x y z
N MET A 1 3.36 -41.11 32.16
CA MET A 1 4.47 -40.78 31.23
C MET A 1 4.02 -40.43 29.80
N GLY A 2 2.84 -40.85 29.31
CA GLY A 2 2.38 -40.52 27.94
C GLY A 2 1.76 -39.12 27.76
N GLU A 3 1.11 -38.58 28.80
CA GLU A 3 0.37 -37.31 28.73
C GLU A 3 1.30 -36.08 28.76
N GLU A 4 2.34 -36.08 29.60
CA GLU A 4 3.36 -35.02 29.62
C GLU A 4 4.10 -34.89 28.27
N LYS A 5 4.38 -36.02 27.60
CA LYS A 5 5.05 -36.00 26.29
C LYS A 5 4.14 -35.42 25.20
N ARG A 6 2.83 -35.71 25.21
CA ARG A 6 1.86 -35.11 24.27
C ARG A 6 1.65 -33.62 24.52
N SER A 7 1.53 -33.21 25.79
CA SER A 7 1.39 -31.81 26.19
C SER A 7 2.61 -30.97 25.76
N ARG A 8 3.83 -31.48 26.00
CA ARG A 8 5.08 -30.82 25.58
C ARG A 8 5.25 -30.70 24.07
N HIS A 9 4.76 -31.67 23.30
CA HIS A 9 4.81 -31.61 21.84
C HIS A 9 3.85 -30.55 21.30
N SER A 10 2.60 -30.55 21.78
CA SER A 10 1.60 -29.55 21.40
C SER A 10 2.00 -28.12 21.78
N SER A 11 2.67 -27.92 22.92
CA SER A 11 3.19 -26.60 23.29
C SER A 11 4.33 -26.14 22.38
N LYS A 12 5.14 -27.07 21.87
CA LYS A 12 6.24 -26.76 20.96
C LYS A 12 5.73 -26.35 19.58
N ASP A 13 4.73 -27.06 19.07
CA ASP A 13 4.10 -26.74 17.78
C ASP A 13 3.40 -25.36 17.83
N ALA A 14 2.74 -25.04 18.95
CA ALA A 14 2.13 -23.72 19.14
C ALA A 14 3.17 -22.59 19.22
N ALA A 15 4.33 -22.84 19.83
CA ALA A 15 5.42 -21.87 19.90
C ALA A 15 6.04 -21.61 18.51
N GLU A 16 6.22 -22.64 17.70
CA GLU A 16 6.73 -22.52 16.33
C GLU A 16 5.76 -21.72 15.44
N VAL A 17 4.45 -21.97 15.55
CA VAL A 17 3.43 -21.17 14.85
C VAL A 17 3.45 -19.71 15.30
N ALA A 18 3.61 -19.45 16.61
CA ALA A 18 3.70 -18.08 17.13
C ALA A 18 4.93 -17.33 16.57
N GLU A 19 6.08 -17.99 16.48
CA GLU A 19 7.31 -17.42 15.93
C GLU A 19 7.18 -17.09 14.43
N ILE A 20 6.54 -17.97 13.65
CA ILE A 20 6.21 -17.69 12.25
C ILE A 20 5.28 -16.49 12.15
N PHE A 21 4.25 -16.42 13.00
CA PHE A 21 3.28 -15.33 12.97
C PHE A 21 3.92 -14.00 13.38
N GLU A 22 4.81 -14.00 14.37
CA GLU A 22 5.57 -12.83 14.80
C GLU A 22 6.48 -12.33 13.66
N THR A 23 7.19 -13.23 12.99
CA THR A 23 8.00 -12.92 11.81
C THR A 23 7.15 -12.33 10.68
N LEU A 24 6.02 -12.93 10.33
CA LEU A 24 5.11 -12.41 9.32
C LEU A 24 4.55 -11.05 9.70
N SER A 25 4.16 -10.87 10.97
CA SER A 25 3.60 -9.62 11.47
C SER A 25 4.60 -8.46 11.43
N SER A 26 5.91 -8.73 11.51
CA SER A 26 6.96 -7.71 11.36
C SER A 26 7.28 -7.43 9.88
N LYS A 27 7.27 -8.45 9.02
CA LYS A 27 7.65 -8.32 7.60
C LYS A 27 6.58 -7.67 6.74
N ILE A 28 5.30 -7.93 7.00
CA ILE A 28 4.19 -7.36 6.22
C ILE A 28 4.20 -5.81 6.31
N PRO A 29 4.27 -5.17 7.51
CA PRO A 29 4.38 -3.72 7.61
C PRO A 29 5.63 -3.15 6.94
N GLU A 30 6.78 -3.83 7.05
CA GLU A 30 8.04 -3.42 6.45
C GLU A 30 7.95 -3.38 4.92
N MET A 31 7.38 -4.42 4.30
CA MET A 31 7.12 -4.46 2.86
C MET A 31 6.17 -3.34 2.41
N LEU A 32 5.08 -3.14 3.14
CA LEU A 32 4.13 -2.06 2.84
C LEU A 32 4.76 -0.68 2.97
N ASN A 33 5.63 -0.48 3.96
CA ASN A 33 6.39 0.77 4.12
C ASN A 33 7.40 0.96 2.98
N GLY A 34 8.07 -0.11 2.53
CA GLY A 34 8.94 -0.10 1.35
C GLY A 34 8.20 0.37 0.10
N VAL A 35 7.04 -0.21 -0.19
CA VAL A 35 6.19 0.20 -1.33
C VAL A 35 5.69 1.63 -1.20
N LEU A 36 5.26 2.07 -0.02
CA LEU A 36 4.86 3.47 0.16
C LEU A 36 6.05 4.42 0.01
N SER A 37 7.21 4.06 0.53
CA SER A 37 8.43 4.88 0.41
C SER A 37 8.89 5.00 -1.04
N SER A 38 8.72 3.95 -1.85
CA SER A 38 9.01 4.02 -3.28
C SER A 38 8.01 4.93 -4.00
N LEU A 39 6.72 4.86 -3.65
CA LEU A 39 5.67 5.72 -4.20
C LEU A 39 5.73 7.19 -3.75
N PHE A 40 6.25 7.48 -2.55
CA PHE A 40 6.43 8.84 -2.00
C PHE A 40 7.87 9.36 -2.09
N SER A 41 8.74 8.67 -2.84
CA SER A 41 10.08 9.14 -3.15
C SER A 41 10.01 10.39 -4.06
N VAL A 42 11.07 11.20 -4.07
CA VAL A 42 11.21 12.34 -4.99
C VAL A 42 11.09 11.89 -6.46
N GLU A 43 11.62 10.71 -6.77
CA GLU A 43 11.52 10.11 -8.10
C GLU A 43 10.07 9.73 -8.45
N ALA A 44 9.33 9.09 -7.55
CA ALA A 44 7.93 8.77 -7.78
C ALA A 44 7.04 10.01 -7.85
N ALA A 45 7.30 11.03 -7.03
CA ALA A 45 6.62 12.32 -7.14
C ALA A 45 6.88 12.98 -8.51
N SER A 46 8.12 12.94 -9.00
CA SER A 46 8.48 13.45 -10.33
C SER A 46 7.79 12.67 -11.46
N ASN A 47 7.80 11.33 -11.39
CA ASN A 47 7.13 10.48 -12.38
C ASN A 47 5.61 10.69 -12.37
N MET A 48 5.00 10.83 -11.19
CA MET A 48 3.58 11.16 -11.06
C MET A 48 3.26 12.52 -11.67
N GLY A 49 4.08 13.54 -11.41
CA GLY A 49 3.93 14.87 -12.02
C GLY A 49 3.96 14.84 -13.55
N LYS A 50 4.88 14.07 -14.13
CA LYS A 50 4.96 13.88 -15.59
C LYS A 50 3.69 13.21 -16.13
N ALA A 51 3.30 12.09 -15.55
CA ALA A 51 2.12 11.33 -15.98
C ALA A 51 0.83 12.17 -15.91
N VAL A 52 0.66 12.95 -14.85
CA VAL A 52 -0.48 13.88 -14.69
C VAL A 52 -0.46 14.95 -15.77
N SER A 53 0.72 15.51 -16.07
CA SER A 53 0.84 16.55 -17.10
C SER A 53 0.56 16.00 -18.50
N GLU A 54 1.06 14.81 -18.81
CA GLU A 54 0.84 14.13 -20.09
C GLU A 54 -0.63 13.74 -20.25
N PHE A 55 -1.24 13.20 -19.20
CA PHE A 55 -2.66 12.88 -19.20
C PHE A 55 -3.52 14.11 -19.53
N ARG A 56 -3.34 15.21 -18.79
CA ARG A 56 -4.07 16.46 -19.04
C ARG A 56 -3.82 16.99 -20.46
N LYS A 57 -2.56 17.00 -20.90
CA LYS A 57 -2.19 17.44 -22.24
C LYS A 57 -2.93 16.64 -23.31
N ASN A 58 -2.97 15.32 -23.18
CA ASN A 58 -3.66 14.44 -24.12
C ASN A 58 -5.18 14.68 -24.14
N LEU A 59 -5.81 14.99 -23.00
CA LEU A 59 -7.23 15.37 -22.95
C LEU A 59 -7.48 16.63 -23.78
N ILE A 60 -6.65 17.67 -23.58
CA ILE A 60 -6.76 18.94 -24.30
C ILE A 60 -6.53 18.74 -25.80
N GLU A 61 -5.49 17.99 -26.18
CA GLU A 61 -5.20 17.65 -27.58
C GLU A 61 -6.30 16.82 -28.23
N GLY A 62 -7.00 16.00 -27.43
CA GLY A 62 -8.20 15.25 -27.84
C GLY A 62 -9.46 16.11 -28.00
N GLY A 63 -9.39 17.41 -27.73
CA GLY A 63 -10.50 18.35 -27.88
C GLY A 63 -11.34 18.57 -26.62
N ILE A 64 -10.91 18.06 -25.47
CA ILE A 64 -11.58 18.33 -24.19
C ILE A 64 -11.23 19.76 -23.75
N PRO A 65 -12.22 20.59 -23.38
CA PRO A 65 -11.97 21.93 -22.86
C PRO A 65 -11.00 21.94 -21.67
N GLU A 66 -10.17 22.98 -21.56
CA GLU A 66 -9.11 23.04 -20.56
C GLU A 66 -9.62 22.88 -19.11
N GLU A 67 -10.78 23.44 -18.81
CA GLU A 67 -11.42 23.37 -17.50
C GLU A 67 -11.89 21.94 -17.16
N GLU A 68 -12.53 21.27 -18.11
CA GLU A 68 -13.00 19.88 -17.98
C GLU A 68 -11.81 18.90 -17.90
N ALA A 69 -10.77 19.11 -18.71
CA ALA A 69 -9.52 18.35 -18.63
C ALA A 69 -8.83 18.50 -17.25
N MET A 70 -8.88 19.69 -16.66
CA MET A 70 -8.39 19.94 -15.30
C MET A 70 -9.22 19.21 -14.24
N GLU A 71 -10.54 19.19 -14.38
CA GLU A 71 -11.44 18.48 -13.48
C GLU A 71 -11.18 16.97 -13.52
N MET A 72 -11.19 16.35 -14.70
CA MET A 72 -10.91 14.92 -14.89
C MET A 72 -9.53 14.53 -14.32
N THR A 73 -8.53 15.39 -14.50
CA THR A 73 -7.18 15.18 -13.93
C THR A 73 -7.19 15.21 -12.40
N ARG A 74 -7.95 16.13 -11.78
CA ARG A 74 -8.10 16.21 -10.32
C ARG A 74 -8.85 15.00 -9.78
N GLU A 75 -9.90 14.54 -10.44
CA GLU A 75 -10.65 13.33 -10.04
C GLU A 75 -9.80 12.06 -10.10
N TYR A 76 -9.00 11.91 -11.17
CA TYR A 76 -8.06 10.80 -11.30
C TYR A 76 -7.04 10.78 -10.15
N LEU A 77 -6.44 11.93 -9.83
CA LEU A 77 -5.54 12.07 -8.69
C LEU A 77 -6.25 11.87 -7.34
N GLY A 78 -7.49 12.34 -7.21
CA GLY A 78 -8.33 12.16 -6.03
C GLY A 78 -8.58 10.68 -5.74
N THR A 79 -8.79 9.87 -6.77
CA THR A 79 -8.97 8.41 -6.65
C THR A 79 -7.71 7.74 -6.11
N LEU A 80 -6.54 8.08 -6.65
CA LEU A 80 -5.25 7.53 -6.21
C LEU A 80 -4.92 7.90 -4.75
N THR A 81 -5.15 9.16 -4.38
CA THR A 81 -4.88 9.64 -3.01
C THR A 81 -5.85 9.06 -1.99
N SER A 82 -7.13 8.92 -2.35
CA SER A 82 -8.15 8.28 -1.50
C SER A 82 -7.83 6.81 -1.23
N TRP A 83 -7.42 6.06 -2.26
CA TRP A 83 -6.92 4.69 -2.11
C TRP A 83 -5.72 4.62 -1.16
N SER A 84 -4.74 5.51 -1.33
CA SER A 84 -3.56 5.56 -0.47
C SER A 84 -3.91 5.85 1.00
N LYS A 85 -4.93 6.68 1.24
CA LYS A 85 -5.40 7.05 2.58
C LYS A 85 -6.09 5.86 3.25
N MET A 86 -6.97 5.16 2.54
CA MET A 86 -7.61 3.94 3.03
C MET A 86 -6.58 2.88 3.44
N MET A 87 -5.55 2.67 2.61
CA MET A 87 -4.44 1.73 2.93
C MET A 87 -3.62 2.15 4.17
N ARG A 88 -3.52 3.45 4.46
CA ARG A 88 -2.88 3.96 5.69
C ARG A 88 -3.77 3.74 6.91
N GLU A 89 -5.06 4.01 6.82
CA GLU A 89 -6.00 3.86 7.95
C GLU A 89 -6.12 2.39 8.41
N VAL A 90 -6.08 1.44 7.47
CA VAL A 90 -6.00 0.00 7.79
C VAL A 90 -4.74 -0.37 8.58
N ARG A 91 -3.63 0.35 8.39
CA ARG A 91 -2.39 0.16 9.15
C ARG A 91 -2.45 0.79 10.55
N VAL A 92 -3.24 1.86 10.75
CA VAL A 92 -3.29 2.64 12.00
C VAL A 92 -4.27 2.09 13.03
N SER A 93 -5.26 1.27 12.63
CA SER A 93 -6.24 0.66 13.56
C SER A 93 -5.74 -0.59 14.32
N LYS A 94 -4.43 -0.72 14.56
CA LYS A 94 -3.87 -1.85 15.33
C LYS A 94 -2.84 -1.38 16.34
#